data_AF-A0A327KU99-F1
#
_entry.id   AF-A0A327KU99-F1
#
_cell.length_a   1.000
_cell.length_b   1.000
_cell.length_c   1.000
_cell.angle_alpha   90.00
_cell.angle_beta   90.00
_cell.angle_gamma   90.00
#
_symmetry.space_group_name_H-M   'P 1'
#
loop_
_entity.id
_entity.type
_entity.pdbx_description
1 polymer ?
#
loop_
_entity_poly.entity_id
_entity_poly.type
_entity_poly.pdbx_seq_one_letter_code
_entity_poly.pdbx_strand_id
1 'polypeptide(L)' 'MSPILLVTLALALYLMATIAWVQALRSVPLSVAFMFNSLAFVLVPVAGFVVFGEPIPRFFLLGLALIIGGILLVTYG' A
#
# COMPACT_ATOMS: atom_id res chain seq x y z
N MET A 1 8.69 6.00 24.48
CA MET A 1 8.85 6.94 23.35
C MET A 1 7.76 7.99 23.47
N SER A 2 8.09 9.28 23.47
CA SER A 2 7.06 10.33 23.59
C SER A 2 6.17 10.32 22.33
N PRO A 3 4.83 10.43 22.46
CA PRO A 3 3.92 10.39 21.31
C PRO A 3 4.24 11.43 20.23
N ILE A 4 4.75 12.60 20.65
CA ILE A 4 5.12 13.71 19.76
C ILE A 4 6.25 13.31 18.79
N LEU A 5 7.25 12.54 19.24
CA LEU A 5 8.34 12.07 18.38
C LEU A 5 7.82 11.15 17.26
N LEU A 6 6.88 10.26 17.60
CA LEU A 6 6.26 9.35 16.63
C LEU A 6 5.45 10.12 15.58
N VAL A 7 4.67 11.12 16.02
CA VAL A 7 3.88 11.98 15.11
C VAL A 7 4.78 12.77 14.18
N THR A 8 5.87 13.35 14.69
CA THR A 8 6.79 14.15 13.89
C THR A 8 7.51 13.29 12.85
N LEU A 9 7.91 12.07 13.22
CA LEU A 9 8.50 11.09 12.31
C LEU A 9 7.49 10.66 11.23
N ALA A 10 6.24 10.37 11.61
CA ALA A 10 5.19 10.01 10.67
C ALA A 10 4.93 11.14 9.65
N LEU A 11 4.91 12.40 10.10
CA LEU A 11 4.76 13.56 9.22
C LEU A 11 5.94 13.72 8.26
N ALA A 12 7.18 13.54 8.74
CA ALA A 12 8.36 13.61 7.90
C ALA A 12 8.36 12.51 6.82
N LEU A 13 8.04 11.27 7.20
CA LEU A 13 7.91 10.15 6.28
C LEU A 13 6.79 10.36 5.27
N TYR A 14 5.64 10.87 5.69
CA TYR A 14 4.52 11.18 4.81
C TYR A 14 4.88 12.26 3.78
N LEU A 15 5.60 13.30 4.19
CA LEU A 15 6.08 14.35 3.29
C LEU A 15 7.02 13.78 2.22
N MET A 16 7.98 12.93 2.63
CA MET A 16 8.89 12.25 1.71
C MET A 16 8.13 11.33 0.74
N ALA A 17 7.20 10.53 1.26
CA ALA A 17 6.38 9.64 0.46
C ALA A 17 5.54 10.41 -0.58
N THR A 18 4.99 11.56 -0.20
CA THR A 18 4.22 12.43 -1.09
C THR A 18 5.07 12.96 -2.23
N ILE A 19 6.29 13.43 -1.95
CA ILE A 19 7.20 13.93 -2.99
C ILE A 19 7.57 12.80 -3.95
N ALA A 20 7.96 11.63 -3.42
CA ALA A 20 8.28 10.46 -4.23
C ALA A 20 7.10 10.02 -5.10
N TRP A 21 5.88 10.06 -4.55
CA TRP A 21 4.65 9.75 -5.28
C TRP A 21 4.41 10.71 -6.45
N VAL A 22 4.52 12.02 -6.23
CA VAL A 22 4.38 13.03 -7.29
C VAL A 22 5.43 12.84 -8.38
N GLN A 23 6.67 12.48 -8.03
CA GLN A 23 7.71 12.17 -9.00
C GLN A 23 7.41 10.88 -9.80
N ALA A 24 6.91 9.83 -9.14
CA ALA A 24 6.51 8.60 -9.79
C ALA A 24 5.37 8.84 -10.81
N LEU A 25 4.37 9.65 -10.46
CA LEU A 25 3.26 10.02 -11.35
C LEU A 25 3.69 10.79 -12.59
N ARG A 26 4.84 11.48 -12.57
CA ARG A 26 5.38 12.16 -13.76
C ARG A 26 6.02 11.18 -14.75
N SER A 27 6.39 9.98 -14.29
CA SER A 27 7.21 9.02 -15.04
C SER A 27 6.40 7.78 -15.47
N VAL A 28 5.35 7.45 -14.72
CA VAL A 28 4.53 6.25 -14.89
C VAL A 28 3.09 6.66 -15.19
N PRO A 29 2.39 6.00 -16.15
CA PRO A 29 0.98 6.26 -16.39
C PRO A 29 0.16 6.14 -15.11
N LEU A 30 -0.79 7.07 -14.93
CA LEU A 30 -1.62 7.17 -13.74
C LEU A 30 -2.27 5.81 -13.37
N SER A 31 -2.76 5.08 -14.36
CA SER A 31 -3.37 3.75 -14.20
C SER A 31 -2.43 2.75 -13.53
N VAL A 32 -1.18 2.65 -14.01
CA VAL A 32 -0.17 1.72 -13.48
C VAL A 32 0.27 2.13 -12.08
N ALA A 33 0.42 3.44 -11.83
CA ALA A 33 0.76 3.94 -10.50
C ALA A 33 -0.33 3.60 -9.46
N PHE A 34 -1.60 3.85 -9.78
CA PHE A 34 -2.72 3.49 -8.89
C PHE A 34 -2.82 1.99 -8.65
N MET A 35 -2.48 1.14 -9.62
CA MET A 35 -2.41 -0.31 -9.39
C MET A 35 -1.35 -0.69 -8.37
N PHE A 36 -0.17 -0.08 -8.44
CA PHE A 36 0.87 -0.27 -7.45
C PHE A 36 0.44 0.21 -6.06
N ASN A 37 -0.31 1.30 -5.98
CA ASN A 37 -0.89 1.74 -4.71
C ASN A 37 -1.93 0.74 -4.17
N SER A 38 -2.71 0.09 -5.02
CA SER A 38 -3.65 -0.96 -4.61
C SER A 38 -2.96 -2.19 -4.01
N LEU A 39 -1.73 -2.50 -4.42
CA LEU A 39 -0.90 -3.55 -3.78
C LEU A 39 -0.59 -3.23 -2.31
N ALA A 40 -0.59 -1.95 -1.90
CA ALA A 40 -0.40 -1.60 -0.49
C ALA A 40 -1.53 -2.14 0.40
N PHE A 41 -2.77 -2.22 -0.11
CA PHE A 41 -3.89 -2.84 0.61
C PHE A 41 -3.69 -4.33 0.86
N VAL A 42 -2.82 -4.98 0.08
CA VAL A 42 -2.39 -6.36 0.25
C VAL A 42 -1.17 -6.45 1.17
N LEU A 43 -0.13 -5.69 0.85
CA LEU A 43 1.16 -5.78 1.53
C LEU A 43 1.09 -5.31 2.98
N VAL A 44 0.33 -4.26 3.29
CA VAL A 44 0.26 -3.70 4.65
C VAL A 44 -0.35 -4.71 5.64
N PRO A 45 -1.51 -5.33 5.38
CA PRO A 45 -2.09 -6.30 6.32
C PRO A 45 -1.34 -7.62 6.34
N VAL A 46 -0.74 -8.04 5.21
CA VAL A 46 0.15 -9.21 5.18
C VAL A 46 1.39 -8.97 6.05
N ALA A 47 2.03 -7.81 5.92
CA ALA A 47 3.12 -7.42 6.80
C ALA A 47 2.65 -7.30 8.26
N GLY A 48 1.44 -6.80 8.50
CA GLY A 48 0.78 -6.77 9.80
C GLY A 48 0.69 -8.16 10.44
N PHE A 49 0.17 -9.14 9.70
CA PHE A 49 0.09 -10.53 10.14
C PHE A 49 1.47 -11.16 10.39
N VAL A 50 2.45 -10.93 9.50
CA VAL A 50 3.78 -11.54 9.62
C VAL A 50 4.60 -10.92 10.75
N VAL A 51 4.54 -9.59 10.92
CA VAL A 51 5.37 -8.85 11.90
C VAL A 51 4.70 -8.79 13.27
N PHE A 52 3.38 -8.60 13.33
CA PHE A 52 2.63 -8.40 14.58
C PHE A 52 1.73 -9.58 14.96
N GLY A 53 1.55 -10.58 14.08
CA GLY A 53 0.74 -11.77 14.36
C GLY A 53 -0.77 -11.52 14.34
N GLU A 54 -1.23 -10.41 13.77
CA GLU A 54 -2.64 -10.00 13.82
C GLU A 54 -3.55 -10.91 12.98
N PRO A 55 -4.62 -11.50 13.53
CA PRO A 55 -5.45 -12.45 12.81
C PRO A 55 -6.09 -11.81 11.56
N ILE A 56 -5.80 -12.38 10.39
CA ILE A 56 -6.37 -11.92 9.13
C ILE A 56 -7.83 -12.38 9.04
N PRO A 57 -8.81 -11.45 8.89
CA PRO A 57 -10.20 -11.83 8.74
C PRO A 57 -10.42 -12.58 7.43
N ARG A 58 -11.28 -13.60 7.44
CA ARG A 58 -11.51 -14.50 6.29
C ARG A 58 -11.94 -13.76 5.01
N PHE A 59 -12.72 -12.68 5.16
CA PHE A 59 -13.15 -11.84 4.05
C PHE A 59 -12.01 -10.99 3.45
N PHE A 60 -10.94 -10.74 4.20
CA PHE A 60 -9.76 -10.06 3.67
C PHE A 60 -9.06 -10.89 2.59
N LEU A 61 -9.02 -12.21 2.75
CA LEU A 61 -8.45 -13.11 1.75
C LEU A 61 -9.23 -13.08 0.43
N LEU A 62 -10.56 -12.92 0.49
CA LEU A 62 -11.40 -12.76 -0.70
C LEU A 62 -11.15 -11.40 -1.38
N GLY A 63 -11.07 -10.31 -0.60
CA GLY A 63 -10.72 -8.99 -1.14
C GLY A 63 -9.33 -8.96 -1.77
N LEU A 64 -8.36 -9.62 -1.13
CA LEU A 64 -7.01 -9.82 -1.63
C LEU A 64 -7.01 -10.52 -2.99
N ALA A 65 -7.75 -11.61 -3.14
CA ALA A 65 -7.88 -12.33 -4.41
C ALA A 65 -8.48 -11.45 -5.52
N LEU A 66 -9.47 -10.62 -5.20
CA LEU A 66 -10.08 -9.67 -6.15
C LEU A 66 -9.10 -8.57 -6.58
N ILE A 67 -8.31 -8.01 -5.66
CA ILE A 67 -7.30 -6.99 -5.97
C ILE A 67 -6.23 -7.57 -6.88
N ILE A 68 -5.69 -8.75 -6.55
CA ILE A 68 -4.70 -9.44 -7.38
C ILE A 68 -5.29 -9.74 -8.76
N GLY A 69 -6.52 -10.26 -8.82
CA GLY A 69 -7.21 -10.52 -10.08
C GLY A 69 -7.36 -9.27 -10.94
N GLY A 70 -7.76 -8.14 -10.35
CA GLY A 70 -7.87 -6.86 -11.04
C GLY A 70 -6.52 -6.35 -11.60
N ILE A 71 -5.44 -6.51 -10.84
CA ILE A 71 -4.09 -6.15 -11.30
C ILE A 71 -3.66 -7.03 -12.49
N LEU A 72 -3.86 -8.34 -12.40
CA LEU A 72 -3.54 -9.27 -13.49
C LEU A 72 -4.35 -8.95 -14.74
N LEU A 73 -5.64 -8.64 -14.60
CA LEU A 73 -6.51 -8.29 -15.73
C LEU A 73 -6.00 -7.07 -16.49
N VAL A 74 -5.54 -6.02 -15.81
CA VAL A 74 -5.02 -4.81 -16.50
C VAL A 74 -3.58 -4.97 -16.96
N THR A 75 -2.81 -5.87 -16.33
CA THR A 75 -1.43 -6.15 -16.75
C THR A 75 -1.40 -7.03 -18.02
N TYR A 76 -2.33 -7.97 -18.15
CA TYR A 76 -2.34 -8.97 -19.23
C TYR A 76 -3.50 -8.84 -20.23
N GLY A 77 -4.50 -8.00 -19.93
CA GLY A 77 -5.68 -7.76 -20.78
C GLY A 77 -5.57 -6.52 -21.66
#